data_AF-A0A2A4IV52-F1
#
_entry.id   AF-A0A2A4IV52-F1
#
_cell.length_a   1.000
_cell.length_b   1.000
_cell.length_c   1.000
_cell.angle_alpha   90.00
_cell.angle_beta   90.00
_cell.angle_gamma   90.00
#
_symmetry.space_group_name_H-M   'P 1'
#
loop_
_entity.id
_entity.type
_entity.pdbx_description
1 polymer ?
#
loop_
_entity_poly.entity_id
_entity_poly.type
_entity_poly.pdbx_seq_one_letter_code
_entity_poly.pdbx_strand_id
1 'polypeptide(L)'
;MPLATVIQDHGRLDGVQRVLFGSGLQFWLHRILFLDALSYLSHGQLSLSLDRWILVDIDDIFVGERGTRLHEEDVAAMLASQAALQRLVPGFRFNLGYSAKYYHHGTSLENQGDDALLRNREHFNWFCHMWNHQQPHLYNNVTHLESEMMLNKQFAMEHGIPTNSCYSVSPHHSGVYPVHEPLYEAWRKVWDVKVTSTEEYPHLRPARLRRGFRHRGVMVLPRQTCGLFTHTLLLERYPGGRHRLDRSIQGGELFQTVINNPINVFMTHMSNYGNDRLALYTFESVVKFLRCWTNVRLASAPPLALADKYFQLRPDELNPLWGNPCDDIRHRRIWSKSKWCGTLPRVLVIGPQKTGSTALYTFLAMHPSLVPNLPSPTTYEELQFFNNNNYLKGLD
;
A
#
# COMPACT_ATOMS: atom_id res chain seq x y z
N MET A 1 -32.95 23.13 -22.32
CA MET A 1 -31.81 24.00 -21.97
C MET A 1 -30.74 23.15 -21.34
N PRO A 2 -29.44 23.35 -21.62
CA PRO A 2 -28.39 22.71 -20.83
C PRO A 2 -28.52 23.20 -19.38
N LEU A 3 -28.63 22.26 -18.44
CA LEU A 3 -28.63 22.57 -17.01
C LEU A 3 -27.22 23.05 -16.63
N ALA A 4 -27.13 24.14 -15.88
CA ALA A 4 -25.84 24.60 -15.37
C ALA A 4 -25.28 23.57 -14.38
N THR A 5 -24.04 23.14 -14.60
CA THR A 5 -23.32 22.19 -13.74
C THR A 5 -23.12 22.77 -12.33
N VAL A 6 -22.58 23.98 -12.25
CA VAL A 6 -22.34 24.73 -11.01
C VAL A 6 -22.57 26.22 -11.23
N ILE A 7 -23.14 26.91 -10.25
CA ILE A 7 -23.35 28.37 -10.25
C ILE A 7 -22.71 28.96 -8.99
N GLN A 8 -21.99 30.06 -9.16
CA GLN A 8 -21.49 30.85 -8.05
C GLN A 8 -22.49 31.95 -7.69
N ASP A 9 -22.91 32.00 -6.42
CA ASP A 9 -23.62 33.12 -5.83
C ASP A 9 -22.64 33.95 -4.99
N HIS A 10 -22.47 35.21 -5.38
CA HIS A 10 -21.57 36.13 -4.67
C HIS A 10 -22.16 36.71 -3.38
N GLY A 11 -23.38 36.30 -2.98
CA GLY A 11 -24.03 36.77 -1.75
C GLY A 11 -24.45 38.24 -1.82
N ARG A 12 -24.79 38.76 -3.02
CA ARG A 12 -25.12 40.18 -3.20
C ARG A 12 -26.39 40.61 -2.45
N LEU A 13 -27.24 39.66 -2.06
CA LEU A 13 -28.51 39.94 -1.37
C LEU A 13 -28.39 39.86 0.16
N ASP A 14 -27.63 38.90 0.69
CA ASP A 14 -27.59 38.60 2.13
C ASP A 14 -26.17 38.51 2.72
N GLY A 15 -25.15 38.80 1.90
CA GLY A 15 -23.74 38.79 2.31
C GLY A 15 -23.10 37.40 2.36
N VAL A 16 -23.83 36.33 2.00
CA VAL A 16 -23.31 34.95 2.10
C VAL A 16 -22.94 34.41 0.73
N GLN A 17 -21.65 34.12 0.50
CA GLN A 17 -21.21 33.49 -0.74
C GLN A 17 -21.58 32.01 -0.77
N ARG A 18 -22.02 31.52 -1.93
CA ARG A 18 -22.42 30.11 -2.12
C ARG A 18 -21.93 29.58 -3.46
N VAL A 19 -21.78 28.27 -3.52
CA VAL A 19 -21.59 27.53 -4.76
C VAL A 19 -22.70 26.50 -4.85
N LEU A 20 -23.56 26.63 -5.86
CA LEU A 20 -24.76 25.83 -6.06
C LEU A 20 -24.51 24.79 -7.15
N PHE A 21 -24.75 23.52 -6.84
CA PHE A 21 -24.60 22.41 -7.79
C PHE A 21 -25.95 22.04 -8.40
N GLY A 22 -26.02 21.94 -9.73
CA GLY A 22 -27.26 21.61 -10.44
C GLY A 22 -27.69 20.14 -10.32
N SER A 23 -26.84 19.28 -9.73
CA SER A 23 -27.12 17.86 -9.48
C SER A 23 -26.19 17.32 -8.39
N GLY A 24 -26.38 16.07 -7.97
CA GLY A 24 -25.58 15.42 -6.92
C GLY A 24 -24.14 15.10 -7.32
N LEU A 25 -23.34 14.66 -6.35
CA LEU A 25 -21.93 14.28 -6.51
C LEU A 25 -21.71 12.93 -7.23
N GLN A 26 -22.74 12.35 -7.83
CA GLN A 26 -22.61 11.14 -8.67
C GLN A 26 -21.85 11.46 -9.96
N PHE A 27 -22.02 12.67 -10.50
CA PHE A 27 -21.23 13.13 -11.62
C PHE A 27 -19.82 13.51 -11.16
N TRP A 28 -18.79 12.90 -11.76
CA TRP A 28 -17.41 13.03 -11.29
C TRP A 28 -16.90 14.48 -11.29
N LEU A 29 -17.34 15.30 -12.26
CA LEU A 29 -16.95 16.70 -12.36
C LEU A 29 -17.43 17.50 -11.13
N HIS A 30 -18.60 17.14 -10.57
CA HIS A 30 -19.09 17.79 -9.35
C HIS A 30 -18.19 17.49 -8.15
N ARG A 31 -17.52 16.33 -8.11
CA ARG A 31 -16.61 16.00 -7.00
C ARG A 31 -15.37 16.90 -7.00
N ILE A 32 -14.78 17.17 -8.16
CA ILE A 32 -13.62 18.06 -8.25
C ILE A 32 -14.02 19.53 -8.05
N LEU A 33 -15.14 19.96 -8.64
CA LEU A 33 -15.66 21.32 -8.41
C LEU A 33 -16.07 21.54 -6.96
N PHE A 34 -16.45 20.49 -6.23
CA PHE A 34 -16.70 20.58 -4.79
C PHE A 34 -15.41 20.87 -4.02
N LEU A 35 -14.29 20.24 -4.38
CA LEU A 35 -12.99 20.57 -3.77
C LEU A 35 -12.57 22.01 -4.10
N ASP A 36 -12.80 22.47 -5.33
CA ASP A 36 -12.54 23.85 -5.72
C ASP A 36 -13.44 24.83 -4.96
N ALA A 37 -14.72 24.49 -4.76
CA ALA A 37 -15.66 25.29 -3.98
C ALA A 37 -15.24 25.39 -2.51
N LEU A 38 -14.78 24.29 -1.91
CA LEU A 38 -14.24 24.30 -0.54
C LEU A 38 -13.00 25.20 -0.44
N SER A 39 -12.06 25.03 -1.37
CA SER A 39 -10.86 25.86 -1.47
C SER A 39 -11.23 27.35 -1.60
N TYR A 40 -12.15 27.68 -2.51
CA TYR A 40 -12.61 29.04 -2.79
C TYR A 40 -13.32 29.69 -1.59
N LEU A 41 -14.37 29.04 -1.06
CA LEU A 41 -15.20 29.57 0.02
C LEU A 41 -14.48 29.63 1.37
N SER A 42 -13.45 28.79 1.57
CA SER A 42 -12.61 28.82 2.77
C SER A 42 -11.40 29.76 2.65
N HIS A 43 -11.30 30.55 1.57
CA HIS A 43 -10.14 31.39 1.28
C HIS A 43 -8.80 30.64 1.37
N GLY A 44 -8.81 29.38 0.95
CA GLY A 44 -7.63 28.53 0.92
C GLY A 44 -7.39 27.65 2.15
N GLN A 45 -8.15 27.84 3.24
CA GLN A 45 -7.94 27.09 4.49
C GLN A 45 -8.17 25.58 4.33
N LEU A 46 -9.07 25.19 3.43
CA LEU A 46 -9.37 23.79 3.10
C LEU A 46 -8.74 23.36 1.77
N SER A 47 -7.83 24.14 1.20
CA SER A 47 -7.16 23.78 -0.05
C SER A 47 -6.25 22.57 0.14
N LEU A 48 -6.32 21.66 -0.82
CA LEU A 48 -5.34 20.60 -0.97
C LEU A 48 -4.27 21.05 -1.97
N SER A 49 -3.03 20.60 -1.78
CA SER A 49 -2.00 20.76 -2.81
C SER A 49 -2.48 20.19 -4.15
N LEU A 50 -1.99 20.73 -5.27
CA LEU A 50 -2.22 20.17 -6.60
C LEU A 50 -1.21 19.06 -6.97
N ASP A 51 -0.17 18.87 -6.16
CA ASP A 51 0.86 17.86 -6.43
C ASP A 51 0.36 16.46 -6.09
N ARG A 52 0.53 15.52 -7.03
CA ARG A 52 0.22 14.10 -6.85
C ARG A 52 1.43 13.28 -7.23
N TRP A 53 1.88 12.46 -6.30
CA TRP A 53 3.00 11.55 -6.49
C TRP A 53 2.46 10.17 -6.78
N ILE A 54 2.96 9.53 -7.83
CA ILE A 54 2.51 8.21 -8.28
C ILE A 54 3.72 7.29 -8.34
N LEU A 55 3.63 6.16 -7.66
CA LEU A 55 4.52 5.01 -7.80
C LEU A 55 3.67 3.80 -8.21
N VAL A 56 4.13 3.05 -9.20
CA VAL A 56 3.47 1.82 -9.66
C VAL A 56 4.41 0.66 -9.40
N ASP A 57 4.07 -0.12 -8.38
CA ASP A 57 4.78 -1.32 -7.99
C ASP A 57 4.15 -2.53 -8.70
N ILE A 58 4.97 -3.25 -9.45
CA ILE A 58 4.65 -4.49 -10.15
C ILE A 58 5.19 -5.64 -9.30
N ASP A 59 4.33 -6.24 -8.48
CA ASP A 59 4.66 -7.43 -7.71
C ASP A 59 4.78 -8.65 -8.64
N ASP A 60 5.26 -9.77 -8.10
CA ASP A 60 5.26 -11.07 -8.78
C ASP A 60 6.14 -11.14 -10.04
N ILE A 61 7.19 -10.33 -10.16
CA ILE A 61 8.17 -10.51 -11.24
C ILE A 61 8.85 -11.87 -11.11
N PHE A 62 8.79 -12.62 -12.22
CA PHE A 62 9.12 -14.05 -12.36
C PHE A 62 8.12 -15.01 -11.71
N VAL A 63 7.09 -14.55 -11.00
CA VAL A 63 6.08 -15.41 -10.38
C VAL A 63 4.87 -15.50 -11.30
N GLY A 64 4.37 -16.71 -11.56
CA GLY A 64 3.17 -16.89 -12.37
C GLY A 64 3.11 -18.26 -13.02
N GLU A 65 1.90 -18.72 -13.27
CA GLU A 65 1.65 -19.97 -13.99
C GLU A 65 1.97 -19.80 -15.47
N ARG A 66 2.34 -20.91 -16.13
CA ARG A 66 2.57 -20.92 -17.58
C ARG A 66 1.33 -20.42 -18.33
N GLY A 67 1.55 -19.57 -19.33
CA GLY A 67 0.50 -18.89 -20.08
C GLY A 67 0.07 -17.55 -19.50
N THR A 68 0.65 -17.10 -18.38
CA THR A 68 0.33 -15.82 -17.73
C THR A 68 1.53 -14.89 -17.57
N ARG A 69 2.73 -15.36 -17.96
CA ARG A 69 3.97 -14.60 -17.82
C ARG A 69 4.18 -13.65 -18.99
N LEU A 70 5.15 -12.75 -18.84
CA LEU A 70 5.50 -11.81 -19.90
C LEU A 70 6.25 -12.51 -21.02
N HIS A 71 6.00 -12.06 -22.25
CA HIS A 71 6.91 -12.30 -23.37
C HIS A 71 7.81 -11.07 -23.60
N GLU A 72 8.79 -11.22 -24.50
CA GLU A 72 9.69 -10.13 -24.86
C GLU A 72 8.96 -8.89 -25.39
N GLU A 73 7.89 -9.08 -26.19
CA GLU A 73 7.07 -7.99 -26.70
C GLU A 73 6.33 -7.21 -25.60
N ASP A 74 6.02 -7.87 -24.47
CA ASP A 74 5.37 -7.22 -23.33
C ASP A 74 6.36 -6.31 -22.60
N VAL A 75 7.61 -6.76 -22.42
CA VAL A 75 8.69 -5.94 -21.86
C VAL A 75 8.96 -4.73 -22.76
N ALA A 76 8.97 -4.91 -24.08
CA ALA A 76 9.10 -3.81 -25.02
C ALA A 76 7.94 -2.80 -24.89
N ALA A 77 6.71 -3.29 -24.73
CA ALA A 77 5.53 -2.44 -24.50
C ALA A 77 5.60 -1.69 -23.15
N MET A 78 6.10 -2.34 -22.09
CA MET A 78 6.34 -1.69 -20.80
C MET A 78 7.32 -0.52 -20.93
N LEU A 79 8.43 -0.71 -21.63
CA LEU A 79 9.41 0.35 -21.86
C LEU A 79 8.83 1.51 -22.68
N ALA A 80 8.07 1.21 -23.73
CA ALA A 80 7.39 2.23 -24.54
C ALA A 80 6.36 3.04 -23.73
N SER A 81 5.54 2.34 -22.92
CA SER A 81 4.56 2.98 -22.03
C SER A 81 5.23 3.80 -20.94
N GLN A 82 6.31 3.30 -20.34
CA GLN A 82 7.12 4.04 -19.36
C GLN A 82 7.66 5.34 -19.98
N ALA A 83 8.20 5.29 -21.20
CA ALA A 83 8.70 6.48 -21.89
C ALA A 83 7.58 7.49 -22.20
N ALA A 84 6.37 7.02 -22.53
CA ALA A 84 5.22 7.89 -22.72
C ALA A 84 4.77 8.54 -21.40
N LEU A 85 4.72 7.76 -20.31
CA LEU A 85 4.36 8.23 -18.98
C LEU A 85 5.38 9.21 -18.42
N GLN A 86 6.68 9.01 -18.65
CA GLN A 86 7.75 9.93 -18.22
C GLN A 86 7.59 11.36 -18.77
N ARG A 87 6.98 11.52 -19.95
CA ARG A 87 6.68 12.84 -20.52
C ARG A 87 5.56 13.58 -19.78
N LEU A 88 4.69 12.84 -19.11
CA LEU A 88 3.51 13.36 -18.40
C LEU A 88 3.68 13.34 -16.87
N VAL A 89 4.58 12.50 -16.36
CA VAL A 89 4.85 12.25 -14.95
C VAL A 89 6.38 12.21 -14.78
N PRO A 90 7.02 13.36 -14.47
CA PRO A 90 8.47 13.42 -14.29
C PRO A 90 8.95 12.43 -13.23
N GLY A 91 10.05 11.73 -13.51
CA GLY A 91 10.64 10.71 -12.62
C GLY A 91 9.92 9.36 -12.65
N PHE A 92 8.95 9.14 -13.54
CA PHE A 92 8.22 7.88 -13.60
C PHE A 92 9.12 6.71 -14.04
N ARG A 93 9.12 5.64 -13.25
CA ARG A 93 9.67 4.34 -13.59
C ARG A 93 8.81 3.26 -12.95
N PHE A 94 8.57 2.17 -13.65
CA PHE A 94 7.97 0.99 -13.03
C PHE A 94 8.95 0.42 -11.99
N ASN A 95 8.38 -0.01 -10.87
CA ASN A 95 9.13 -0.59 -9.75
C ASN A 95 8.80 -2.07 -9.66
N LEU A 96 9.79 -2.94 -9.86
CA LEU A 96 9.62 -4.36 -10.11
C LEU A 96 9.95 -5.17 -8.85
N GLY A 97 8.94 -5.81 -8.28
CA GLY A 97 9.03 -6.69 -7.13
C GLY A 97 9.26 -8.12 -7.56
N TYR A 98 10.45 -8.66 -7.30
CA TYR A 98 10.86 -9.95 -7.86
C TYR A 98 11.03 -11.06 -6.82
N SER A 99 10.69 -12.28 -7.23
CA SER A 99 10.95 -13.52 -6.49
C SER A 99 11.76 -14.49 -7.37
N ALA A 100 13.07 -14.45 -7.22
CA ALA A 100 14.00 -15.04 -8.16
C ALA A 100 13.99 -16.58 -8.22
N LYS A 101 13.37 -17.28 -7.25
CA LYS A 101 13.19 -18.74 -7.31
C LYS A 101 12.49 -19.18 -8.60
N TYR A 102 11.64 -18.32 -9.16
CA TYR A 102 10.79 -18.63 -10.31
C TYR A 102 11.33 -18.08 -11.64
N TYR A 103 12.56 -17.57 -11.65
CA TYR A 103 13.23 -17.20 -12.90
C TYR A 103 13.29 -18.43 -13.82
N HIS A 104 12.87 -18.27 -15.08
CA HIS A 104 12.87 -19.33 -16.09
C HIS A 104 11.95 -20.54 -15.83
N HIS A 105 10.91 -20.38 -15.01
CA HIS A 105 9.91 -21.43 -14.78
C HIS A 105 8.79 -21.50 -15.86
N GLY A 106 8.82 -20.61 -16.84
CA GLY A 106 7.83 -20.50 -17.92
C GLY A 106 8.08 -21.46 -19.09
N THR A 107 7.41 -21.18 -20.21
CA THR A 107 7.72 -21.69 -21.55
C THR A 107 8.97 -21.01 -22.13
N SER A 108 9.48 -21.51 -23.26
CA SER A 108 10.63 -20.88 -23.93
C SER A 108 10.39 -19.40 -24.27
N LEU A 109 9.17 -19.03 -24.68
CA LEU A 109 8.82 -17.64 -24.99
C LEU A 109 8.70 -16.78 -23.73
N GLU A 110 8.15 -17.32 -22.66
CA GLU A 110 8.05 -16.62 -21.36
C GLU A 110 9.42 -16.41 -20.73
N ASN A 111 10.33 -17.39 -20.85
CA ASN A 111 11.70 -17.27 -20.35
C ASN A 111 12.49 -16.20 -21.12
N GLN A 112 12.19 -15.99 -22.41
CA GLN A 112 12.74 -14.86 -23.17
C GLN A 112 12.22 -13.51 -22.65
N GLY A 113 10.99 -13.46 -22.14
CA GLY A 113 10.45 -12.31 -21.42
C GLY A 113 11.17 -12.05 -20.10
N ASP A 114 11.44 -13.09 -19.31
CA ASP A 114 12.26 -13.00 -18.10
C ASP A 114 13.66 -12.45 -18.43
N ASP A 115 14.29 -12.95 -19.50
CA ASP A 115 15.59 -12.45 -19.97
C ASP A 115 15.51 -11.00 -20.44
N ALA A 116 14.44 -10.62 -21.14
CA ALA A 116 14.24 -9.26 -21.60
C ALA A 116 14.13 -8.27 -20.43
N LEU A 117 13.50 -8.65 -19.32
CA LEU A 117 13.48 -7.83 -18.10
C LEU A 117 14.90 -7.59 -17.56
N LEU A 118 15.72 -8.64 -17.49
CA LEU A 118 17.09 -8.52 -16.98
C LEU A 118 18.03 -7.80 -17.94
N ARG A 119 17.84 -7.95 -19.26
CA ARG A 119 18.56 -7.19 -20.29
C ARG A 119 18.32 -5.68 -20.16
N ASN A 120 17.13 -5.27 -19.70
CA ASN A 120 16.72 -3.87 -19.56
C ASN A 120 16.64 -3.40 -18.09
N ARG A 121 17.31 -4.09 -17.17
CA ARG A 121 17.15 -3.89 -15.71
C ARG A 121 17.39 -2.46 -15.24
N GLU A 122 18.32 -1.74 -15.86
CA GLU A 122 18.67 -0.34 -15.54
C GLU A 122 17.57 0.68 -15.89
N HIS A 123 16.62 0.28 -16.73
CA HIS A 123 15.46 1.10 -17.10
C HIS A 123 14.33 1.04 -16.06
N PHE A 124 14.36 0.03 -15.18
CA PHE A 124 13.37 -0.19 -14.13
C PHE A 124 13.95 0.11 -12.74
N ASN A 125 13.08 0.35 -11.77
CA ASN A 125 13.43 0.23 -10.37
C ASN A 125 13.12 -1.19 -9.89
N TRP A 126 13.78 -1.64 -8.82
CA TRP A 126 13.65 -3.01 -8.33
C TRP A 126 13.51 -3.05 -6.81
N PHE A 127 12.73 -4.02 -6.32
CA PHE A 127 12.63 -4.31 -4.90
C PHE A 127 12.48 -5.82 -4.65
N CYS A 128 12.90 -6.24 -3.46
CA CYS A 128 12.75 -7.63 -3.05
C CYS A 128 11.28 -7.96 -2.78
N HIS A 129 10.80 -9.08 -3.34
CA HIS A 129 9.49 -9.66 -3.07
C HIS A 129 9.59 -11.10 -2.51
N MET A 130 10.62 -11.35 -1.68
CA MET A 130 11.00 -12.68 -1.15
C MET A 130 11.46 -13.68 -2.23
N TRP A 131 12.33 -14.63 -1.86
CA TRP A 131 12.89 -15.60 -2.82
C TRP A 131 11.84 -16.51 -3.45
N ASN A 132 11.04 -17.18 -2.61
CA ASN A 132 10.08 -18.20 -3.02
C ASN A 132 8.62 -17.73 -3.00
N HIS A 133 8.39 -16.41 -2.96
CA HIS A 133 7.06 -15.80 -2.85
C HIS A 133 6.23 -16.29 -1.63
N GLN A 134 6.87 -16.81 -0.59
CA GLN A 134 6.18 -17.28 0.60
C GLN A 134 5.86 -16.13 1.57
N GLN A 135 4.69 -16.21 2.18
CA GLN A 135 4.19 -15.21 3.11
C GLN A 135 4.99 -15.23 4.43
N PRO A 136 5.50 -14.08 4.91
CA PRO A 136 6.36 -14.03 6.09
C PRO A 136 5.75 -14.58 7.37
N HIS A 137 4.44 -14.41 7.61
CA HIS A 137 3.77 -14.93 8.82
C HIS A 137 3.82 -16.46 8.98
N LEU A 138 4.20 -17.19 7.92
CA LEU A 138 4.38 -18.64 7.93
C LEU A 138 5.74 -19.06 8.52
N TYR A 139 6.67 -18.13 8.68
CA TYR A 139 7.97 -18.36 9.26
C TYR A 139 7.95 -17.97 10.73
N ASN A 140 8.36 -18.88 11.61
CA ASN A 140 8.54 -18.56 13.04
C ASN A 140 10.02 -18.32 13.39
N ASN A 141 10.93 -18.54 12.44
CA ASN A 141 12.36 -18.44 12.64
C ASN A 141 12.94 -17.35 11.73
N VAL A 142 13.44 -16.27 12.34
CA VAL A 142 14.08 -15.15 11.65
C VAL A 142 15.26 -15.59 10.78
N THR A 143 16.03 -16.59 11.21
CA THR A 143 17.17 -17.12 10.44
C THR A 143 16.74 -17.74 9.10
N HIS A 144 15.56 -18.36 9.05
CA HIS A 144 15.03 -18.92 7.81
C HIS A 144 14.51 -17.81 6.86
N LEU A 145 13.90 -16.76 7.41
CA LEU A 145 13.54 -15.56 6.62
C LEU A 145 14.80 -14.90 6.05
N GLU A 146 15.85 -14.75 6.87
CA GLU A 146 17.13 -14.18 6.44
C GLU A 146 17.77 -15.01 5.31
N SER A 147 17.79 -16.35 5.42
CA SER A 147 18.36 -17.20 4.38
C SER A 147 17.62 -17.08 3.04
N GLU A 148 16.28 -17.06 3.07
CA GLU A 148 15.47 -16.86 1.85
C GLU A 148 15.73 -15.47 1.26
N MET A 149 15.78 -14.42 2.08
CA MET A 149 16.09 -13.07 1.60
C MET A 149 17.50 -12.96 1.01
N MET A 150 18.48 -13.69 1.57
CA MET A 150 19.85 -13.74 1.07
C MET A 150 19.93 -14.42 -0.30
N LEU A 151 19.17 -15.48 -0.56
CA LEU A 151 19.08 -16.10 -1.89
C LEU A 151 18.58 -15.10 -2.94
N ASN A 152 17.52 -14.35 -2.62
CA ASN A 152 16.99 -13.32 -3.53
C ASN A 152 17.98 -12.16 -3.75
N LYS A 153 18.79 -11.83 -2.73
CA LYS A 153 19.83 -10.80 -2.80
C LYS A 153 21.01 -11.25 -3.66
N GLN A 154 21.43 -12.51 -3.50
CA GLN A 154 22.50 -13.11 -4.27
C GLN A 154 22.15 -13.13 -5.77
N PHE A 155 20.93 -13.54 -6.11
CA PHE A 155 20.44 -13.47 -7.49
C PHE A 155 20.53 -12.05 -8.07
N ALA A 156 20.11 -11.04 -7.30
CA ALA A 156 20.21 -9.65 -7.75
C ALA A 156 21.65 -9.22 -7.99
N MET A 157 22.60 -9.62 -7.13
CA MET A 157 24.02 -9.32 -7.32
C MET A 157 24.57 -9.99 -8.59
N GLU A 158 24.25 -11.26 -8.80
CA GLU A 158 24.70 -12.04 -9.97
C GLU A 158 24.17 -11.49 -11.30
N HIS A 159 22.94 -10.96 -11.29
CA HIS A 159 22.28 -10.42 -12.49
C HIS A 159 22.38 -8.90 -12.59
N GLY A 160 23.15 -8.25 -11.71
CA GLY A 160 23.37 -6.80 -11.72
C GLY A 160 22.12 -5.96 -11.46
N ILE A 161 21.15 -6.48 -10.71
CA ILE A 161 19.97 -5.75 -10.23
C ILE A 161 20.38 -4.87 -9.03
N PRO A 162 19.99 -3.58 -8.99
CA PRO A 162 20.30 -2.70 -7.86
C PRO A 162 19.73 -3.22 -6.53
N THR A 163 20.58 -3.30 -5.50
CA THR A 163 20.21 -3.82 -4.16
C THR A 163 20.06 -2.74 -3.09
N ASN A 164 20.17 -1.46 -3.46
CA ASN A 164 20.19 -0.31 -2.56
C ASN A 164 18.84 0.45 -2.51
N SER A 165 17.75 -0.16 -2.95
CA SER A 165 16.43 0.50 -2.98
C SER A 165 15.89 0.86 -1.59
N CYS A 166 16.38 0.20 -0.53
CA CYS A 166 15.88 0.31 0.84
C CYS A 166 14.35 0.10 0.95
N TYR A 167 13.76 -0.55 -0.06
CA TYR A 167 12.34 -0.78 -0.23
C TYR A 167 12.10 -2.26 -0.53
N SER A 168 11.12 -2.85 0.14
CA SER A 168 10.67 -4.22 -0.09
C SER A 168 9.20 -4.31 0.26
N VAL A 169 8.48 -5.21 -0.41
CA VAL A 169 7.11 -5.56 -0.08
C VAL A 169 7.06 -7.07 0.10
N SER A 170 6.40 -7.55 1.16
CA SER A 170 6.22 -8.96 1.39
C SER A 170 5.08 -9.53 0.52
N PRO A 171 5.15 -10.79 0.08
CA PRO A 171 4.04 -11.50 -0.55
C PRO A 171 2.74 -11.35 0.25
N HIS A 172 1.66 -11.00 -0.45
CA HIS A 172 0.33 -10.75 0.13
C HIS A 172 0.29 -9.68 1.25
N HIS A 173 1.31 -8.82 1.34
CA HIS A 173 1.49 -7.84 2.43
C HIS A 173 1.53 -8.45 3.84
N SER A 174 1.72 -9.76 3.92
CA SER A 174 1.73 -10.49 5.18
C SER A 174 2.93 -10.11 6.04
N GLY A 175 2.66 -9.87 7.31
CA GLY A 175 3.69 -9.47 8.28
C GLY A 175 4.04 -7.99 8.25
N VAL A 176 3.62 -7.23 7.23
CA VAL A 176 3.64 -5.76 7.29
C VAL A 176 2.52 -5.26 8.19
N TYR A 177 1.29 -5.73 7.95
CA TYR A 177 0.18 -5.52 8.85
C TYR A 177 -0.85 -6.66 8.75
N PRO A 178 -1.23 -7.34 9.85
CA PRO A 178 -0.65 -7.21 11.20
C PRO A 178 0.86 -7.45 11.20
N VAL A 179 1.56 -6.69 12.03
CA VAL A 179 3.02 -6.76 12.12
C VAL A 179 3.45 -8.16 12.53
N HIS A 180 4.52 -8.63 11.87
CA HIS A 180 5.26 -9.82 12.23
C HIS A 180 6.72 -9.46 12.46
N GLU A 181 7.16 -9.47 13.72
CA GLU A 181 8.48 -8.95 14.12
C GLU A 181 9.67 -9.56 13.36
N PRO A 182 9.75 -10.88 13.14
CA PRO A 182 10.83 -11.50 12.38
C PRO A 182 11.02 -10.92 10.96
N LEU A 183 9.94 -10.45 10.32
CA LEU A 183 10.01 -9.82 9.00
C LEU A 183 10.81 -8.51 9.06
N TYR A 184 10.49 -7.62 10.01
CA TYR A 184 11.15 -6.32 10.16
C TYR A 184 12.62 -6.48 10.55
N GLU A 185 12.95 -7.49 11.36
CA GLU A 185 14.33 -7.81 11.72
C GLU A 185 15.15 -8.28 10.51
N ALA A 186 14.64 -9.26 9.77
CA ALA A 186 15.31 -9.82 8.59
C ALA A 186 15.45 -8.75 7.49
N TRP A 187 14.41 -7.95 7.25
CA TRP A 187 14.42 -6.86 6.29
C TRP A 187 15.50 -5.82 6.57
N ARG A 188 15.62 -5.36 7.82
CA ARG A 188 16.66 -4.41 8.21
C ARG A 188 18.05 -5.02 8.02
N LYS A 189 18.24 -6.28 8.41
CA LYS A 189 19.55 -6.95 8.37
C LYS A 189 20.02 -7.28 6.95
N VAL A 190 19.14 -7.81 6.11
CA VAL A 190 19.51 -8.30 4.77
C VAL A 190 19.42 -7.21 3.71
N TRP A 191 18.39 -6.36 3.77
CA TRP A 191 18.05 -5.43 2.70
C TRP A 191 18.17 -3.95 3.08
N ASP A 192 18.50 -3.63 4.34
CA ASP A 192 18.46 -2.26 4.89
C ASP A 192 17.13 -1.56 4.58
N VAL A 193 16.01 -2.30 4.71
CA VAL A 193 14.68 -1.74 4.41
C VAL A 193 14.38 -0.59 5.35
N LYS A 194 14.09 0.57 4.76
CA LYS A 194 13.63 1.78 5.45
C LYS A 194 12.19 2.11 5.11
N VAL A 195 11.70 1.62 3.98
CA VAL A 195 10.33 1.83 3.52
C VAL A 195 9.71 0.52 3.07
N THR A 196 8.42 0.36 3.34
CA THR A 196 7.58 -0.67 2.72
C THR A 196 6.20 -0.09 2.45
N SER A 197 5.30 -0.87 1.85
CA SER A 197 3.91 -0.46 1.66
C SER A 197 2.94 -1.61 1.89
N THR A 198 1.72 -1.27 2.29
CA THR A 198 0.65 -2.26 2.51
C THR A 198 -0.72 -1.72 2.17
N GLU A 199 -1.58 -2.58 1.62
CA GLU A 199 -3.01 -2.30 1.48
C GLU A 199 -3.82 -2.71 2.73
N GLU A 200 -3.19 -3.37 3.71
CA GLU A 200 -3.88 -4.01 4.85
C GLU A 200 -4.14 -3.05 6.02
N TYR A 201 -3.47 -1.90 6.06
CA TYR A 201 -3.48 -1.02 7.23
C TYR A 201 -4.35 0.24 7.06
N PRO A 202 -5.20 0.58 8.05
CA PRO A 202 -5.56 -0.24 9.20
C PRO A 202 -6.46 -1.41 8.83
N HIS A 203 -7.10 -1.36 7.64
CA HIS A 203 -7.88 -2.44 7.05
C HIS A 203 -7.80 -2.35 5.52
N LEU A 204 -8.02 -3.48 4.84
CA LEU A 204 -8.13 -3.51 3.37
C LEU A 204 -9.22 -2.58 2.84
N ARG A 205 -10.37 -2.53 3.54
CA ARG A 205 -11.52 -1.72 3.17
C ARG A 205 -12.08 -0.97 4.38
N PRO A 206 -12.63 0.23 4.17
CA PRO A 206 -12.65 0.99 2.92
C PRO A 206 -11.29 1.63 2.60
N ALA A 207 -10.89 1.66 1.32
CA ALA A 207 -9.56 2.13 0.89
C ALA A 207 -9.24 3.58 1.32
N ARG A 208 -10.27 4.45 1.41
CA ARG A 208 -10.13 5.84 1.86
C ARG A 208 -9.65 6.02 3.31
N LEU A 209 -9.68 4.95 4.11
CA LEU A 209 -9.20 4.97 5.51
C LEU A 209 -7.78 4.41 5.64
N ARG A 210 -7.19 3.93 4.54
CA ARG A 210 -5.79 3.50 4.53
C ARG A 210 -4.89 4.68 4.83
N ARG A 211 -3.83 4.40 5.59
CA ARG A 211 -2.88 5.41 6.03
C ARG A 211 -1.50 4.81 6.24
N GLY A 212 -0.50 5.64 6.53
CA GLY A 212 0.84 5.19 6.86
C GLY A 212 1.03 4.93 8.35
N PHE A 213 2.16 4.32 8.69
CA PHE A 213 2.68 4.26 10.06
C PHE A 213 4.19 4.01 10.05
N ARG A 214 4.85 4.20 11.20
CA ARG A 214 6.25 3.82 11.39
C ARG A 214 6.36 2.69 12.40
N HIS A 215 7.13 1.65 12.06
CA HIS A 215 7.41 0.54 12.96
C HIS A 215 8.87 0.11 12.88
N ARG A 216 9.54 -0.01 14.04
CA ARG A 216 10.99 -0.33 14.16
C ARG A 216 11.89 0.46 13.20
N GLY A 217 11.57 1.74 13.01
CA GLY A 217 12.31 2.65 12.14
C GLY A 217 11.88 2.60 10.67
N VAL A 218 11.13 1.59 10.24
CA VAL A 218 10.62 1.42 8.87
C VAL A 218 9.33 2.23 8.68
N MET A 219 9.30 3.03 7.62
CA MET A 219 8.15 3.81 7.17
C MET A 219 7.25 2.95 6.29
N VAL A 220 5.99 2.77 6.69
CA VAL A 220 5.00 1.98 5.96
C VAL A 220 4.04 2.93 5.25
N LEU A 221 4.04 2.89 3.92
CA LEU A 221 3.16 3.70 3.08
C LEU A 221 1.83 2.98 2.81
N PRO A 222 0.69 3.71 2.72
CA PRO A 222 -0.57 3.12 2.29
C PRO A 222 -0.53 2.79 0.80
N ARG A 223 -0.76 1.53 0.46
CA ARG A 223 -0.86 1.06 -0.92
C ARG A 223 -2.31 1.11 -1.40
N GLN A 224 -2.50 1.49 -2.66
CA GLN A 224 -3.78 1.69 -3.32
C GLN A 224 -4.05 0.61 -4.36
N THR A 225 -5.32 0.24 -4.51
CA THR A 225 -5.76 -0.67 -5.57
C THR A 225 -6.11 0.12 -6.82
N CYS A 226 -5.73 -0.37 -8.00
CA CYS A 226 -6.13 0.23 -9.29
C CYS A 226 -7.28 -0.53 -9.98
N GLY A 227 -7.91 -1.47 -9.29
CA GLY A 227 -8.96 -2.32 -9.84
C GLY A 227 -8.46 -3.43 -10.78
N LEU A 228 -7.14 -3.67 -10.80
CA LEU A 228 -6.51 -4.82 -11.46
C LEU A 228 -6.00 -5.76 -10.37
N PHE A 229 -6.35 -7.04 -10.48
CA PHE A 229 -5.90 -8.10 -9.57
C PHE A 229 -5.05 -9.12 -10.33
N THR A 230 -4.39 -10.03 -9.63
CA THR A 230 -3.49 -11.04 -10.22
C THR A 230 -4.14 -11.89 -11.32
N HIS A 231 -5.46 -12.13 -11.23
CA HIS A 231 -6.24 -12.91 -12.20
C HIS A 231 -6.88 -12.05 -13.32
N THR A 232 -6.68 -10.73 -13.28
CA THR A 232 -7.23 -9.78 -14.26
C THR A 232 -6.26 -9.65 -15.44
N LEU A 233 -6.27 -10.65 -16.33
CA LEU A 233 -5.33 -10.76 -17.45
C LEU A 233 -5.92 -10.24 -18.77
N LEU A 234 -7.19 -10.55 -19.01
CA LEU A 234 -7.89 -10.26 -20.26
C LEU A 234 -9.01 -9.26 -20.02
N LEU A 235 -9.21 -8.34 -20.96
CA LEU A 235 -10.23 -7.29 -20.88
C LEU A 235 -11.64 -7.90 -20.83
N GLU A 236 -11.86 -8.98 -21.58
CA GLU A 236 -13.10 -9.75 -21.58
C GLU A 236 -13.46 -10.34 -20.22
N ARG A 237 -12.45 -10.65 -19.39
CA ARG A 237 -12.61 -11.23 -18.05
C ARG A 237 -12.55 -10.19 -16.94
N TYR A 238 -12.41 -8.91 -17.27
CA TYR A 238 -12.42 -7.84 -16.29
C TYR A 238 -13.77 -7.82 -15.55
N PRO A 239 -13.81 -7.86 -14.19
CA PRO A 239 -15.07 -7.91 -13.45
C PRO A 239 -15.98 -6.71 -13.72
N GLY A 240 -17.07 -6.92 -14.47
CA GLY A 240 -17.99 -5.84 -14.91
C GLY A 240 -17.64 -5.21 -16.26
N GLY A 241 -16.69 -5.80 -16.99
CA GLY A 241 -16.34 -5.50 -18.38
C GLY A 241 -15.59 -4.18 -18.58
N ARG A 242 -15.19 -3.94 -19.84
CA ARG A 242 -14.45 -2.75 -20.28
C ARG A 242 -15.06 -1.44 -19.78
N HIS A 243 -16.39 -1.29 -19.87
CA HIS A 243 -17.07 -0.07 -19.43
C HIS A 243 -16.89 0.22 -17.92
N ARG A 244 -16.68 -0.79 -17.08
CA ARG A 244 -16.35 -0.55 -15.66
C ARG A 244 -14.91 -0.06 -15.49
N LEU A 245 -13.95 -0.62 -16.23
CA LEU A 245 -12.57 -0.15 -16.22
C LEU A 245 -12.50 1.31 -16.72
N ASP A 246 -13.14 1.60 -17.85
CA ASP A 246 -13.18 2.95 -18.43
C ASP A 246 -13.82 3.95 -17.47
N ARG A 247 -14.93 3.59 -16.81
CA ARG A 247 -15.54 4.44 -15.78
C ARG A 247 -14.64 4.66 -14.57
N SER A 248 -13.86 3.67 -14.14
CA SER A 248 -12.90 3.83 -13.05
C SER A 248 -11.83 4.87 -13.39
N ILE A 249 -11.37 4.86 -14.64
CA ILE A 249 -10.37 5.78 -15.19
C ILE A 249 -10.94 7.18 -15.44
N GLN A 250 -12.16 7.27 -15.99
CA GLN A 250 -12.78 8.52 -16.44
C GLN A 250 -13.65 9.13 -15.34
N GLY A 251 -13.00 9.60 -14.27
CA GLY A 251 -13.67 10.28 -13.17
C GLY A 251 -14.15 9.38 -12.02
N GLY A 252 -14.09 8.05 -12.19
CA GLY A 252 -14.46 7.06 -11.18
C GLY A 252 -13.36 6.73 -10.16
N GLU A 253 -13.35 5.49 -9.66
CA GLU A 253 -12.57 5.09 -8.48
C GLU A 253 -11.07 5.35 -8.60
N LEU A 254 -10.43 4.94 -9.70
CA LEU A 254 -8.99 5.15 -9.89
C LEU A 254 -8.66 6.64 -9.99
N PHE A 255 -9.43 7.39 -10.79
CA PHE A 255 -9.27 8.84 -10.91
C PHE A 255 -9.40 9.53 -9.55
N GLN A 256 -10.46 9.23 -8.80
CA GLN A 256 -10.72 9.83 -7.49
C GLN A 256 -9.65 9.44 -6.47
N THR A 257 -9.09 8.23 -6.57
CA THR A 257 -7.97 7.80 -5.72
C THR A 257 -6.76 8.71 -5.94
N VAL A 258 -6.39 8.98 -7.19
CA VAL A 258 -5.29 9.91 -7.50
C VAL A 258 -5.63 11.33 -7.05
N ILE A 259 -6.86 11.81 -7.26
CA ILE A 259 -7.25 13.16 -6.83
C ILE A 259 -7.20 13.33 -5.31
N ASN A 260 -7.64 12.34 -4.54
CA ASN A 260 -7.82 12.49 -3.09
C ASN A 260 -6.55 12.21 -2.28
N ASN A 261 -5.53 11.56 -2.87
CA ASN A 261 -4.31 11.20 -2.15
C ASN A 261 -3.08 11.94 -2.72
N PRO A 262 -2.35 12.73 -1.93
CA PRO A 262 -1.11 13.38 -2.38
C PRO A 262 -0.01 12.39 -2.80
N ILE A 263 0.08 11.25 -2.14
CA ILE A 263 1.04 10.17 -2.42
C ILE A 263 0.24 8.91 -2.75
N ASN A 264 0.48 8.32 -3.92
CA ASN A 264 -0.20 7.13 -4.41
C ASN A 264 0.83 6.05 -4.72
N VAL A 265 0.81 4.96 -3.97
CA VAL A 265 1.55 3.74 -4.30
C VAL A 265 0.55 2.72 -4.81
N PHE A 266 0.54 2.42 -6.10
CA PHE A 266 -0.39 1.44 -6.67
C PHE A 266 0.21 0.04 -6.70
N MET A 267 -0.62 -0.95 -6.39
CA MET A 267 -0.29 -2.36 -6.56
C MET A 267 -0.79 -2.87 -7.92
N THR A 268 0.12 -3.43 -8.70
CA THR A 268 -0.14 -4.32 -9.83
C THR A 268 0.72 -5.57 -9.72
N HIS A 269 0.51 -6.53 -10.62
CA HIS A 269 1.29 -7.75 -10.69
C HIS A 269 1.84 -7.93 -12.11
N MET A 270 2.93 -8.68 -12.25
CA MET A 270 3.57 -8.98 -13.54
C MET A 270 2.54 -9.36 -14.62
N SER A 271 1.59 -10.23 -14.27
CA SER A 271 0.58 -10.75 -15.18
C SER A 271 -0.36 -9.67 -15.77
N ASN A 272 -0.49 -8.50 -15.12
CA ASN A 272 -1.28 -7.37 -15.63
C ASN A 272 -0.59 -6.62 -16.80
N TYR A 273 0.69 -6.92 -17.05
CA TYR A 273 1.50 -6.33 -18.12
C TYR A 273 1.74 -7.30 -19.28
N GLY A 274 1.33 -8.57 -19.13
CA GLY A 274 1.26 -9.53 -20.23
C GLY A 274 -0.14 -9.57 -20.85
N ASN A 275 -0.34 -10.45 -21.82
CA ASN A 275 -1.63 -10.65 -22.51
C ASN A 275 -2.21 -9.33 -23.08
N ASP A 276 -3.36 -8.87 -22.58
CA ASP A 276 -4.01 -7.63 -23.02
C ASP A 276 -3.36 -6.35 -22.46
N ARG A 277 -2.32 -6.48 -21.62
CA ARG A 277 -1.53 -5.36 -21.07
C ARG A 277 -2.39 -4.32 -20.36
N LEU A 278 -3.39 -4.79 -19.59
CA LEU A 278 -4.41 -3.95 -18.98
C LEU A 278 -3.83 -2.86 -18.08
N ALA A 279 -2.71 -3.12 -17.40
CA ALA A 279 -2.05 -2.12 -16.57
C ALA A 279 -1.53 -0.93 -17.40
N LEU A 280 -0.95 -1.18 -18.58
CA LEU A 280 -0.46 -0.13 -19.46
C LEU A 280 -1.62 0.77 -19.92
N TYR A 281 -2.70 0.15 -20.41
CA TYR A 281 -3.92 0.87 -20.78
C TYR A 281 -4.47 1.73 -19.62
N THR A 282 -4.53 1.14 -18.42
CA THR A 282 -5.11 1.77 -17.24
C THR A 282 -4.33 3.01 -16.81
N PHE A 283 -3.01 2.90 -16.64
CA PHE A 283 -2.20 4.01 -16.15
C PHE A 283 -1.99 5.11 -17.19
N GLU A 284 -1.79 4.74 -18.47
CA GLU A 284 -1.73 5.76 -19.53
C GLU A 284 -3.03 6.54 -19.64
N SER A 285 -4.17 5.85 -19.59
CA SER A 285 -5.47 6.49 -19.75
C SER A 285 -5.82 7.39 -18.57
N VAL A 286 -5.55 6.97 -17.32
CA VAL A 286 -5.84 7.82 -16.16
C VAL A 286 -4.92 9.04 -16.12
N VAL A 287 -3.64 8.89 -16.45
CA VAL A 287 -2.71 10.02 -16.52
C VAL A 287 -3.13 11.02 -17.59
N LYS A 288 -3.49 10.55 -18.80
CA LYS A 288 -4.01 11.40 -19.87
C LYS A 288 -5.30 12.12 -19.45
N PHE A 289 -6.23 11.40 -18.79
CA PHE A 289 -7.49 11.97 -18.33
C PHE A 289 -7.28 13.03 -17.25
N LEU A 290 -6.44 12.76 -16.24
CA LEU A 290 -6.07 13.73 -15.20
C LEU A 290 -5.47 15.00 -15.79
N ARG A 291 -4.54 14.88 -16.74
CA ARG A 291 -3.91 16.02 -17.42
C ARG A 291 -4.88 16.81 -18.27
N CYS A 292 -5.86 16.15 -18.90
CA CYS A 292 -6.84 16.80 -19.76
C CYS A 292 -7.88 17.59 -18.96
N TRP A 293 -8.29 17.09 -17.80
CA TRP A 293 -9.46 17.59 -17.08
C TRP A 293 -9.14 18.32 -15.77
N THR A 294 -7.88 18.34 -15.34
CA THR A 294 -7.50 18.94 -14.05
C THR A 294 -6.16 19.66 -14.13
N ASN A 295 -5.91 20.52 -13.14
CA ASN A 295 -4.63 21.23 -12.99
C ASN A 295 -3.64 20.49 -12.07
N VAL A 296 -3.89 19.22 -11.74
CA VAL A 296 -2.98 18.46 -10.87
C VAL A 296 -1.63 18.25 -11.54
N ARG A 297 -0.57 18.35 -10.75
CA ARG A 297 0.81 18.14 -11.18
C ARG A 297 1.22 16.74 -10.76
N LEU A 298 1.40 15.87 -11.74
CA LEU A 298 1.81 14.49 -11.51
C LEU A 298 3.34 14.41 -11.47
N ALA A 299 3.88 13.66 -10.52
CA ALA A 299 5.31 13.35 -10.44
C ALA A 299 5.50 11.94 -9.85
N SER A 300 6.72 11.41 -9.95
CA SER A 300 7.13 10.15 -9.34
C SER A 300 8.48 10.35 -8.66
N ALA A 301 8.72 9.62 -7.58
CA ALA A 301 9.98 9.63 -6.86
C ALA A 301 10.29 8.24 -6.29
N PRO A 302 11.55 7.97 -5.92
CA PRO A 302 11.91 6.74 -5.23
C PRO A 302 11.11 6.55 -3.91
N PRO A 303 10.85 5.31 -3.48
CA PRO A 303 10.03 5.02 -2.30
C PRO A 303 10.45 5.76 -1.03
N LEU A 304 11.77 5.92 -0.79
CA LEU A 304 12.28 6.65 0.36
C LEU A 304 11.84 8.12 0.38
N ALA A 305 11.99 8.82 -0.74
CA ALA A 305 11.57 10.22 -0.86
C ALA A 305 10.04 10.37 -0.76
N LEU A 306 9.28 9.39 -1.27
CA LEU A 306 7.82 9.37 -1.13
C LEU A 306 7.40 9.17 0.33
N ALA A 307 8.10 8.32 1.09
CA ALA A 307 7.85 8.10 2.50
C ALA A 307 8.14 9.35 3.33
N ASP A 308 9.30 9.97 3.15
CA ASP A 308 9.65 11.22 3.84
C ASP A 308 8.58 12.30 3.58
N LYS A 309 8.17 12.46 2.32
CA LYS A 309 7.12 13.40 1.94
C LYS A 309 5.76 13.04 2.53
N TYR A 310 5.41 11.75 2.57
CA TYR A 310 4.16 11.29 3.17
C TYR A 310 4.06 11.69 4.64
N PHE A 311 5.09 11.39 5.43
CA PHE A 311 5.08 11.68 6.87
C PHE A 311 5.30 13.15 7.21
N GLN A 312 5.88 13.95 6.30
CA GLN A 312 5.83 15.41 6.39
C GLN A 312 4.40 15.95 6.22
N LEU A 313 3.61 15.36 5.32
CA LEU A 313 2.22 15.75 5.09
C LEU A 313 1.28 15.20 6.17
N ARG A 314 1.60 14.03 6.74
CA ARG A 314 0.80 13.31 7.74
C ARG A 314 1.59 12.99 9.01
N PRO A 315 2.03 14.02 9.77
CA PRO A 315 2.76 13.79 11.03
C PRO A 315 1.88 13.11 12.09
N ASP A 316 0.55 13.21 11.96
CA ASP A 316 -0.45 12.53 12.79
C ASP A 316 -0.42 11.00 12.63
N GLU A 317 0.14 10.49 11.54
CA GLU A 317 0.15 9.06 11.21
C GLU A 317 1.48 8.37 11.51
N LEU A 318 2.43 9.05 12.17
CA LEU A 318 3.71 8.43 12.53
C LEU A 318 3.52 7.20 13.43
N ASN A 319 2.62 7.29 14.40
CA ASN A 319 2.37 6.22 15.35
C ASN A 319 1.30 5.24 14.82
N PRO A 320 1.54 3.92 14.87
CA PRO A 320 0.56 2.93 14.45
C PRO A 320 -0.67 2.93 15.37
N LEU A 321 -1.88 2.73 14.82
CA LEU A 321 -3.03 2.31 15.62
C LEU A 321 -3.22 0.81 15.45
N TRP A 322 -2.88 0.06 16.49
CA TRP A 322 -3.02 -1.39 16.49
C TRP A 322 -4.51 -1.76 16.59
N GLY A 323 -5.07 -2.16 15.46
CA GLY A 323 -6.40 -2.77 15.41
C GLY A 323 -6.34 -4.19 15.97
N ASN A 324 -7.49 -4.67 16.43
CA ASN A 324 -7.65 -6.07 16.83
C ASN A 324 -7.62 -6.96 15.58
N PRO A 325 -6.58 -7.81 15.38
CA PRO A 325 -6.49 -8.65 14.19
C PRO A 325 -7.67 -9.61 14.05
N CYS A 326 -8.37 -9.90 15.16
CA CYS A 326 -9.49 -10.84 15.19
C CYS A 326 -10.79 -10.33 14.60
N ASP A 327 -10.96 -9.01 14.51
CA ASP A 327 -12.16 -8.39 13.97
C ASP A 327 -12.14 -8.39 12.43
N ASP A 328 -10.98 -8.65 11.83
CA ASP A 328 -10.79 -8.70 10.38
C ASP A 328 -10.42 -10.13 9.94
N ILE A 329 -11.25 -10.73 9.07
CA ILE A 329 -11.03 -12.08 8.54
C ILE A 329 -9.71 -12.16 7.78
N ARG A 330 -9.33 -11.11 7.05
CA ARG A 330 -8.10 -11.10 6.26
C ARG A 330 -6.90 -11.02 7.19
N HIS A 331 -6.90 -10.10 8.16
CA HIS A 331 -5.80 -10.01 9.14
C HIS A 331 -5.59 -11.32 9.90
N ARG A 332 -6.65 -11.99 10.35
CA ARG A 332 -6.53 -13.32 10.99
C ARG A 332 -5.81 -14.34 10.11
N ARG A 333 -6.08 -14.35 8.80
CA ARG A 333 -5.50 -15.32 7.86
C ARG A 333 -4.01 -15.10 7.63
N ILE A 334 -3.53 -13.86 7.74
CA ILE A 334 -2.13 -13.48 7.53
C ILE A 334 -1.41 -13.15 8.84
N TRP A 335 -2.01 -13.48 9.98
CA TRP A 335 -1.41 -13.35 11.30
C TRP A 335 -0.51 -14.55 11.60
N SER A 336 0.53 -14.36 12.44
CA SER A 336 1.44 -15.46 12.77
C SER A 336 0.69 -16.65 13.36
N LYS A 337 1.05 -17.87 12.94
CA LYS A 337 0.40 -19.11 13.40
C LYS A 337 0.52 -19.38 14.90
N SER A 338 1.51 -18.78 15.56
CA SER A 338 1.65 -18.86 17.02
C SER A 338 0.62 -18.02 17.77
N LYS A 339 -0.13 -17.16 17.06
CA LYS A 339 -1.09 -16.22 17.63
C LYS A 339 -2.51 -16.58 17.27
N TRP A 340 -3.42 -16.29 18.19
CA TRP A 340 -4.85 -16.51 18.01
C TRP A 340 -5.64 -15.62 18.96
N CYS A 341 -6.95 -15.48 18.74
CA CYS A 341 -7.75 -14.47 19.43
C CYS A 341 -7.84 -14.62 20.95
N GLY A 342 -7.54 -15.80 21.50
CA GLY A 342 -7.49 -15.98 22.95
C GLY A 342 -6.16 -15.60 23.59
N THR A 343 -5.13 -15.23 22.81
CA THR A 343 -3.91 -14.63 23.37
C THR A 343 -4.09 -13.15 23.70
N LEU A 344 -5.19 -12.53 23.26
CA LEU A 344 -5.52 -11.13 23.56
C LEU A 344 -6.30 -11.01 24.88
N PRO A 345 -6.04 -9.96 25.69
CA PRO A 345 -6.73 -9.77 26.95
C PRO A 345 -8.22 -9.50 26.74
N ARG A 346 -9.07 -10.19 27.51
CA ARG A 346 -10.53 -9.97 27.53
C ARG A 346 -10.99 -9.00 28.62
N VAL A 347 -10.13 -8.73 29.60
CA VAL A 347 -10.38 -7.85 30.74
C VAL A 347 -9.14 -6.97 30.92
N LEU A 348 -9.36 -5.68 31.15
CA LEU A 348 -8.31 -4.71 31.45
C LEU A 348 -8.63 -4.02 32.78
N VAL A 349 -7.71 -4.11 33.74
CA VAL A 349 -7.77 -3.34 34.99
C VAL A 349 -6.93 -2.08 34.80
N ILE A 350 -7.59 -0.93 34.64
CA ILE A 350 -6.93 0.32 34.20
C ILE A 350 -6.51 1.26 35.35
N GLY A 351 -6.81 0.91 36.60
CA GLY A 351 -6.49 1.74 37.78
C GLY A 351 -7.64 2.67 38.19
N PRO A 352 -7.38 3.86 38.78
CA PRO A 352 -6.07 4.53 38.90
C PRO A 352 -5.18 3.95 40.00
N GLN A 353 -3.94 4.43 40.10
CA GLN A 353 -2.99 3.97 41.11
C GLN A 353 -3.53 4.17 42.55
N LYS A 354 -3.08 3.30 43.46
CA LYS A 354 -3.45 3.32 44.90
C LYS A 354 -4.93 3.08 45.21
N THR A 355 -5.68 2.46 44.29
CA THR A 355 -7.09 2.07 44.49
C THR A 355 -7.30 0.58 44.77
N GLY A 356 -6.21 -0.16 45.02
CA GLY A 356 -6.26 -1.61 45.25
C GLY A 356 -6.27 -2.46 43.97
N SER A 357 -5.79 -1.93 42.84
CA SER A 357 -5.67 -2.66 41.56
C SER A 357 -4.85 -3.96 41.68
N THR A 358 -3.75 -3.95 42.43
CA THR A 358 -2.94 -5.16 42.69
C THR A 358 -3.75 -6.20 43.46
N ALA A 359 -4.51 -5.80 44.49
CA ALA A 359 -5.35 -6.73 45.25
C ALA A 359 -6.43 -7.35 44.35
N LEU A 360 -7.11 -6.54 43.52
CA LEU A 360 -8.07 -7.04 42.53
C LEU A 360 -7.41 -8.01 41.54
N TYR A 361 -6.24 -7.67 40.99
CA TYR A 361 -5.49 -8.55 40.10
C TYR A 361 -5.17 -9.89 40.77
N THR A 362 -4.69 -9.88 42.02
CA THR A 362 -4.38 -11.10 42.78
C THR A 362 -5.63 -11.96 43.00
N PHE A 363 -6.77 -11.35 43.36
CA PHE A 363 -8.02 -12.10 43.54
C PHE A 363 -8.57 -12.67 42.23
N LEU A 364 -8.49 -11.93 41.12
CA LEU A 364 -8.88 -12.42 39.80
C LEU A 364 -7.99 -13.60 39.36
N ALA A 365 -6.70 -13.54 39.64
CA ALA A 365 -5.75 -14.62 39.33
C ALA A 365 -6.02 -15.93 40.13
N MET A 366 -6.77 -15.86 41.25
CA MET A 366 -7.19 -17.06 41.98
C MET A 366 -8.38 -17.78 41.32
N HIS A 367 -9.11 -17.12 40.41
CA HIS A 367 -10.26 -17.73 39.76
C HIS A 367 -9.83 -18.70 38.65
N PRO A 368 -10.25 -19.97 38.66
CA PRO A 368 -9.72 -21.01 37.76
C PRO A 368 -9.99 -20.75 36.27
N SER A 369 -10.99 -19.93 35.94
CA SER A 369 -11.31 -19.54 34.55
C SER A 369 -10.58 -18.28 34.06
N LEU A 370 -9.76 -17.64 34.90
CA LEU A 370 -9.02 -16.43 34.54
C LEU A 370 -7.51 -16.73 34.58
N VAL A 371 -6.80 -16.27 33.55
CA VAL A 371 -5.34 -16.42 33.44
C VAL A 371 -4.74 -15.02 33.43
N PRO A 372 -3.91 -14.65 34.42
CA PRO A 372 -3.23 -13.36 34.41
C PRO A 372 -2.11 -13.32 33.35
N ASN A 373 -1.68 -12.11 32.99
CA ASN A 373 -0.47 -11.94 32.18
C ASN A 373 0.79 -12.41 32.94
N LEU A 374 1.84 -12.72 32.19
CA LEU A 374 3.16 -12.96 32.77
C LEU A 374 3.72 -11.67 33.39
N PRO A 375 4.43 -11.77 34.52
CA PRO A 375 5.02 -10.62 35.17
C PRO A 375 6.18 -10.06 34.32
N SER A 376 6.22 -8.74 34.19
CA SER A 376 7.30 -7.97 33.60
C SER A 376 8.44 -7.81 34.61
N PRO A 377 9.72 -8.00 34.21
CA PRO A 377 10.87 -7.75 35.08
C PRO A 377 10.98 -6.30 35.59
N THR A 378 10.38 -5.34 34.88
CA THR A 378 10.49 -3.90 35.20
C THR A 378 9.22 -3.31 35.78
N THR A 379 8.06 -3.87 35.44
CA THR A 379 6.74 -3.34 35.82
C THR A 379 5.88 -4.35 36.58
N TYR A 380 6.48 -5.48 36.99
CA TYR A 380 5.85 -6.54 37.78
C TYR A 380 4.54 -7.03 37.13
N GLU A 381 3.40 -6.97 37.81
CA GLU A 381 2.11 -7.39 37.24
C GLU A 381 1.62 -6.50 36.09
N GLU A 382 2.10 -5.26 35.98
CA GLU A 382 1.61 -4.30 35.00
C GLU A 382 2.29 -4.47 33.64
N LEU A 383 1.52 -4.55 32.56
CA LEU A 383 2.06 -4.52 31.18
C LEU A 383 2.44 -3.10 30.73
N GLN A 384 1.70 -2.10 31.21
CA GLN A 384 1.85 -0.70 30.80
C GLN A 384 1.95 -0.55 29.27
N PHE A 385 1.08 -1.22 28.52
CA PHE A 385 1.14 -1.20 27.05
C PHE A 385 0.64 0.13 26.48
N PHE A 386 -0.58 0.54 26.83
CA PHE A 386 -1.26 1.69 26.22
C PHE A 386 -0.82 3.07 26.74
N ASN A 387 -0.04 3.13 27.82
CA ASN A 387 0.29 4.39 28.50
C ASN A 387 1.75 4.86 28.30
N ASN A 388 2.56 4.13 27.52
CA ASN A 388 3.96 4.46 27.29
C ASN A 388 4.45 4.00 25.91
N ASN A 389 5.77 4.05 25.69
CA ASN A 389 6.41 3.64 24.43
C ASN A 389 6.36 2.13 24.16
N ASN A 390 5.92 1.29 25.10
CA ASN A 390 5.65 -0.13 24.85
C ASN A 390 4.57 -0.31 23.79
N TYR A 391 3.62 0.62 23.70
CA TYR A 391 2.63 0.63 22.63
C TYR A 391 3.27 0.53 21.25
N LEU A 392 4.39 1.25 21.02
CA LEU A 392 5.10 1.27 19.73
C LEU A 392 5.83 -0.04 19.42
N LYS A 393 5.93 -0.99 20.36
CA LYS A 393 6.52 -2.30 20.13
C LYS A 393 5.60 -3.26 19.38
N GLY A 394 4.31 -2.94 19.23
CA GLY A 394 3.36 -3.78 18.52
C GLY A 394 2.65 -4.80 19.42
N LEU A 395 1.74 -5.57 18.82
CA LEU A 395 0.98 -6.64 19.47
C LEU A 395 1.71 -8.00 19.40
N ASP A 396 3.04 -7.99 19.24
CA ASP A 396 3.90 -9.18 19.08
C ASP A 396 4.68 -9.50 20.34
#